data_AF-A0A1H9WBW1-F1
#
_entry.id   AF-A0A1H9WBW1-F1
#
_cell.length_a   1.000
_cell.length_b   1.000
_cell.length_c   1.000
_cell.angle_alpha   90.00
_cell.angle_beta   90.00
_cell.angle_gamma   90.00
#
_symmetry.space_group_name_H-M   'P 1'
#
loop_
_entity.id
_entity.type
_entity.pdbx_description
1 polymer ?
#
loop_
_entity_poly.entity_id
_entity_poly.type
_entity_poly.pdbx_seq_one_letter_code
_entity_poly.pdbx_strand_id
1 'polypeptide(L)'
;MPGTKNKPSQLSVLRYGAFVSRTAEQRVTSYAPTVRNLVHDHFGRRPLGAVTIILTKPRLLLSLANEAQGEAAGVPENVWKTGVQQAIIGKPNDFRVATVIAPKGAMWMLLSAPKMRDPKQLRLSLLRGFVEVDQLIRSGARENRVAWVRHEMNVAPLSKRQANKLKAQILADGAEAERITTDLARRL
;
A
#
# COMPACT_ATOMS: atom_id res chain seq x y z
N MET A 1 -21.48 5.75 22.68
CA MET A 1 -21.02 5.38 21.31
C MET A 1 -20.43 3.97 21.37
N PRO A 2 -20.90 3.03 20.54
CA PRO A 2 -20.46 1.65 20.60
C PRO A 2 -18.98 1.55 20.22
N GLY A 3 -18.19 0.95 21.12
CA GLY A 3 -16.74 0.81 20.97
C GLY A 3 -16.37 0.14 19.67
N THR A 4 -15.40 0.72 18.96
CA THR A 4 -14.66 0.08 17.88
C THR A 4 -14.01 -1.19 18.45
N LYS A 5 -14.73 -2.31 18.38
CA LYS A 5 -14.15 -3.64 18.61
C LYS A 5 -12.96 -3.73 17.68
N ASN A 6 -11.75 -3.73 18.24
CA ASN A 6 -10.51 -4.07 17.56
C ASN A 6 -10.75 -5.40 16.86
N LYS A 7 -11.10 -5.36 15.57
CA LYS A 7 -11.07 -6.56 14.75
C LYS A 7 -9.63 -7.08 14.83
N PRO A 8 -9.42 -8.39 15.02
CA PRO A 8 -8.08 -8.95 14.92
C PRO A 8 -7.49 -8.46 13.61
N SER A 9 -6.28 -7.93 13.66
CA SER A 9 -5.57 -7.43 12.50
C SER A 9 -5.41 -8.55 11.48
N GLN A 10 -6.33 -8.59 10.52
CA GLN A 10 -6.44 -9.69 9.58
C GLN A 10 -5.40 -9.46 8.48
N LEU A 11 -4.39 -10.32 8.46
CA LEU A 11 -3.44 -10.42 7.36
C LEU A 11 -3.97 -11.49 6.40
N SER A 12 -4.21 -11.12 5.14
CA SER A 12 -4.58 -12.05 4.09
C SER A 12 -3.56 -11.99 2.94
N VAL A 13 -3.32 -13.12 2.29
CA VAL A 13 -2.43 -13.21 1.12
C VAL A 13 -3.24 -13.80 -0.01
N LEU A 14 -3.27 -13.12 -1.16
CA LEU A 14 -4.04 -13.51 -2.33
C LEU A 14 -3.15 -13.52 -3.57
N ARG A 15 -3.38 -14.47 -4.47
CA ARG A 15 -2.85 -14.43 -5.84
C ARG A 15 -3.92 -13.84 -6.75
N TYR A 16 -3.52 -12.90 -7.60
CA TYR A 16 -4.42 -12.31 -8.58
C TYR A 16 -3.87 -12.48 -10.01
N GLY A 17 -4.70 -13.02 -10.89
CA GLY A 17 -4.38 -13.28 -12.29
C GLY A 17 -3.69 -14.63 -12.54
N ALA A 18 -3.67 -15.03 -13.81
CA ALA A 18 -3.14 -16.33 -14.24
C ALA A 18 -1.60 -16.41 -14.13
N PHE A 19 -1.11 -17.62 -13.82
CA PHE A 19 0.32 -17.97 -13.73
C PHE A 19 1.13 -17.24 -12.65
N VAL A 20 0.48 -16.81 -11.56
CA VAL A 20 1.18 -16.36 -10.35
C VAL A 20 1.61 -17.59 -9.54
N SER A 21 2.92 -17.69 -9.27
CA SER A 21 3.54 -18.85 -8.60
C SER A 21 2.95 -19.10 -7.21
N ARG A 22 2.52 -20.35 -6.96
CA ARG A 22 2.09 -20.82 -5.64
C ARG A 22 3.24 -20.80 -4.62
N THR A 23 4.47 -21.06 -5.06
CA THR A 23 5.66 -20.97 -4.23
C THR A 23 5.92 -19.54 -3.75
N ALA A 24 5.68 -18.54 -4.60
CA ALA A 24 5.82 -17.14 -4.20
C ALA A 24 4.80 -16.77 -3.11
N GLU A 25 3.54 -17.18 -3.27
CA GLU A 25 2.49 -17.02 -2.25
C GLU A 25 2.88 -17.67 -0.92
N GLN A 26 3.31 -18.93 -0.93
CA GLN A 26 3.75 -19.63 0.29
C GLN A 26 4.87 -18.88 1.02
N ARG A 27 5.85 -18.34 0.28
CA ARG A 27 6.92 -17.53 0.86
C ARG A 27 6.40 -16.23 1.47
N VAL A 28 5.45 -15.57 0.83
CA VAL A 28 4.81 -14.38 1.39
C VAL A 28 4.05 -14.73 2.66
N THR A 29 3.23 -15.76 2.65
CA THR A 29 2.49 -16.24 3.82
C THR A 29 3.43 -16.60 4.97
N SER A 30 4.61 -17.14 4.68
CA SER A 30 5.63 -17.47 5.69
C SER A 30 6.33 -16.22 6.25
N TYR A 31 6.74 -15.26 5.41
CA TYR A 31 7.52 -14.11 5.87
C TYR A 31 6.69 -12.93 6.38
N ALA A 32 5.48 -12.75 5.86
CA ALA A 32 4.66 -11.57 6.15
C ALA A 32 4.34 -11.41 7.65
N PRO A 33 3.99 -12.47 8.43
CA PRO A 33 3.75 -12.32 9.86
C PRO A 33 4.99 -11.81 10.62
N THR A 34 6.17 -12.37 10.35
CA THR A 34 7.42 -12.00 11.02
C THR A 34 7.79 -10.54 10.72
N VAL A 35 7.73 -10.14 9.45
CA VAL A 35 8.05 -8.77 9.04
C VAL A 35 7.02 -7.78 9.58
N ARG A 36 5.74 -8.15 9.58
CA ARG A 36 4.66 -7.36 10.18
C ARG A 36 4.91 -7.11 11.66
N ASN A 37 5.30 -8.14 12.41
CA ASN A 37 5.57 -8.02 13.85
C ASN A 37 6.78 -7.11 14.11
N LEU A 38 7.83 -7.19 13.29
CA LEU A 38 8.98 -6.28 13.39
C LEU A 38 8.57 -4.80 13.25
N VAL A 39 7.72 -4.49 12.26
CA VAL A 39 7.18 -3.13 12.07
C VAL A 39 6.26 -2.72 13.21
N HIS A 40 5.37 -3.63 13.61
CA HIS A 40 4.44 -3.42 14.71
C HIS A 40 5.18 -3.11 16.03
N ASP A 41 6.24 -3.84 16.36
CA ASP A 41 7.04 -3.60 17.55
C ASP A 41 7.84 -2.29 17.47
N HIS A 42 8.31 -1.90 16.28
CA HIS A 42 8.98 -0.62 16.07
C HIS A 42 8.06 0.57 16.37
N PHE A 43 6.81 0.52 15.94
CA PHE A 43 5.82 1.59 16.13
C PHE A 43 4.99 1.46 17.41
N GLY A 44 5.50 0.74 18.42
CA GLY A 44 4.86 0.68 19.74
C GLY A 44 3.54 -0.11 19.75
N ARG A 45 3.42 -1.13 18.90
CA ARG A 45 2.29 -2.08 18.85
C ARG A 45 0.93 -1.48 18.50
N ARG A 46 0.92 -0.43 17.69
CA ARG A 46 -0.31 0.09 17.09
C ARG A 46 -0.89 -0.94 16.12
N PRO A 47 -2.21 -1.20 16.12
CA PRO A 47 -2.81 -2.13 15.17
C PRO A 47 -2.67 -1.63 13.74
N LEU A 48 -1.94 -2.37 12.89
CA LEU A 48 -1.72 -2.08 11.47
C LEU A 48 -2.97 -2.20 10.56
N GLY A 49 -4.17 -2.25 11.13
CA GLY A 49 -5.42 -2.47 10.39
C GLY A 49 -5.51 -3.85 9.72
N ALA A 50 -6.52 -4.04 8.88
CA ALA A 50 -6.64 -5.21 8.01
C ALA A 50 -5.79 -5.00 6.74
N VAL A 51 -4.90 -5.95 6.47
CA VAL A 51 -3.96 -5.88 5.35
C VAL A 51 -4.17 -7.07 4.42
N THR A 52 -4.39 -6.79 3.14
CA THR A 52 -4.44 -7.80 2.09
C THR A 52 -3.21 -7.66 1.21
N ILE A 53 -2.35 -8.68 1.21
CA ILE A 53 -1.20 -8.76 0.31
C ILE A 53 -1.64 -9.44 -0.97
N ILE A 54 -1.54 -8.74 -2.10
CA ILE A 54 -1.93 -9.25 -3.41
C ILE A 54 -0.66 -9.47 -4.25
N LEU A 55 -0.39 -10.71 -4.62
CA LEU A 55 0.66 -11.07 -5.55
C LEU A 55 0.12 -11.12 -6.97
N THR A 56 0.70 -10.33 -7.87
CA THR A 56 0.31 -10.34 -9.27
C THR A 56 1.45 -9.96 -10.23
N LYS A 57 1.16 -9.95 -11.53
CA LYS A 57 2.08 -9.50 -12.58
C LYS A 57 2.15 -7.97 -12.60
N PRO A 58 3.30 -7.36 -12.95
CA PRO A 58 3.47 -5.91 -12.97
C PRO A 58 2.38 -5.12 -13.72
N ARG A 59 1.91 -5.67 -14.86
CA ARG A 59 0.87 -5.04 -15.69
C ARG A 59 -0.47 -4.90 -14.97
N LEU A 60 -0.79 -5.82 -14.06
CA LEU A 60 -2.05 -5.82 -13.31
C LEU A 60 -1.97 -4.97 -12.03
N LEU A 61 -0.77 -4.69 -11.52
CA LEU A 61 -0.59 -3.91 -10.29
C LEU A 61 -1.23 -2.52 -10.40
N LEU A 62 -1.03 -1.82 -11.51
CA LEU A 62 -1.62 -0.49 -11.71
C LEU A 62 -3.14 -0.52 -11.72
N SER A 63 -3.72 -1.47 -12.47
CA SER A 63 -5.17 -1.59 -12.57
C SER A 63 -5.78 -1.82 -11.19
N LEU A 64 -5.21 -2.74 -10.42
CA LEU A 64 -5.66 -3.03 -9.05
C LEU A 64 -5.47 -1.83 -8.12
N ALA A 65 -4.35 -1.12 -8.25
CA ALA A 65 -4.06 0.04 -7.42
C ALA A 65 -5.03 1.21 -7.70
N ASN A 66 -5.40 1.40 -8.96
CA ASN A 66 -6.38 2.40 -9.37
C ASN A 66 -7.79 2.04 -8.91
N GLU A 67 -8.19 0.78 -9.10
CA GLU A 67 -9.47 0.25 -8.62
C GLU A 67 -9.61 0.44 -7.11
N ALA A 68 -8.62 -0.05 -6.34
CA ALA A 68 -8.64 0.04 -4.89
C ALA A 68 -8.74 1.49 -4.38
N GLN A 69 -7.90 2.38 -4.93
CA GLN A 69 -7.86 3.78 -4.50
C GLN A 69 -9.05 4.59 -5.01
N GLY A 70 -9.47 4.36 -6.25
CA GLY A 70 -10.63 5.00 -6.85
C GLY A 70 -11.90 4.66 -6.07
N GLU A 71 -12.13 3.38 -5.79
CA GLU A 71 -13.25 2.94 -4.97
C GLU A 71 -13.15 3.48 -3.53
N ALA A 72 -11.97 3.40 -2.90
CA ALA A 72 -11.75 3.96 -1.56
C ALA A 72 -11.97 5.48 -1.48
N ALA A 73 -11.72 6.21 -2.58
CA ALA A 73 -11.93 7.64 -2.70
C ALA A 73 -13.36 8.01 -3.14
N GLY A 74 -14.21 7.04 -3.49
CA GLY A 74 -15.54 7.28 -4.04
C GLY A 74 -15.52 7.91 -5.44
N VAL A 75 -14.47 7.63 -6.23
CA VAL A 75 -14.35 8.07 -7.62
C VAL A 75 -15.16 7.11 -8.51
N PRO A 76 -15.96 7.63 -9.47
CA PRO A 76 -16.71 6.79 -10.40
C PRO A 76 -15.83 5.82 -11.21
N GLU A 77 -16.34 4.62 -11.47
CA GLU A 77 -15.62 3.53 -12.13
C GLU A 77 -15.08 3.90 -13.52
N ASN A 78 -15.86 4.64 -14.29
CA ASN A 78 -15.46 5.12 -15.61
C ASN A 78 -14.25 6.07 -15.57
N VAL A 79 -13.97 6.72 -14.43
CA VAL A 79 -12.87 7.67 -14.28
C VAL A 79 -11.55 6.96 -13.94
N TRP A 80 -11.54 6.09 -12.93
CA TRP A 80 -10.29 5.41 -12.53
C TRP A 80 -9.86 4.30 -13.50
N LYS A 81 -10.75 3.84 -14.40
CA LYS A 81 -10.39 2.98 -15.53
C LYS A 81 -9.72 3.73 -16.70
N THR A 82 -9.94 5.04 -16.81
CA THR A 82 -9.55 5.83 -18.00
C THR A 82 -8.33 6.74 -17.79
N GLY A 83 -8.01 7.17 -16.57
CA GLY A 83 -7.00 8.23 -16.39
C GLY A 83 -6.18 8.18 -15.10
N VAL A 84 -4.88 8.42 -15.28
CA VAL A 84 -3.84 8.69 -14.25
C VAL A 84 -3.34 7.45 -13.49
N GLN A 85 -2.89 6.46 -14.26
CA GLN A 85 -2.34 5.20 -13.75
C GLN A 85 -1.00 5.34 -13.01
N GLN A 86 -0.23 6.42 -13.21
CA GLN A 86 1.18 6.47 -12.78
C GLN A 86 1.49 7.51 -11.71
N ALA A 87 0.70 8.55 -11.51
CA ALA A 87 1.09 9.64 -10.61
C ALA A 87 0.98 9.28 -9.12
N ILE A 88 0.11 8.32 -8.78
CA ILE A 88 -0.22 7.97 -7.39
C ILE A 88 0.66 6.82 -6.87
N ILE A 89 1.02 5.89 -7.76
CA ILE A 89 1.80 4.70 -7.41
C ILE A 89 3.24 4.81 -7.96
N GLY A 90 3.44 5.48 -9.11
CA GLY A 90 4.68 5.66 -9.90
C GLY A 90 4.77 4.67 -11.10
N LYS A 91 5.96 4.27 -11.56
CA LYS A 91 6.13 3.35 -12.72
C LYS A 91 6.05 1.84 -12.38
N PRO A 92 5.23 1.03 -13.09
CA PRO A 92 4.94 -0.39 -12.75
C PRO A 92 6.16 -1.29 -12.69
N ASN A 93 7.10 -1.06 -13.59
CA ASN A 93 8.30 -1.87 -13.73
C ASN A 93 9.34 -1.56 -12.66
N ASP A 94 9.18 -0.49 -11.90
CA ASP A 94 10.07 -0.12 -10.80
C ASP A 94 9.54 -0.66 -9.46
N PHE A 95 8.22 -0.86 -9.32
CA PHE A 95 7.65 -1.39 -8.08
C PHE A 95 8.03 -2.82 -7.79
N ARG A 96 8.47 -3.02 -6.55
CA ARG A 96 8.53 -4.31 -5.87
C ARG A 96 7.28 -4.51 -5.00
N VAL A 97 6.88 -3.43 -4.31
CA VAL A 97 5.66 -3.31 -3.51
C VAL A 97 5.01 -1.95 -3.77
N ALA A 98 3.68 -1.89 -3.71
CA ALA A 98 2.93 -0.65 -3.61
C ALA A 98 1.85 -0.81 -2.53
N THR A 99 1.78 0.13 -1.60
CA THR A 99 0.76 0.13 -0.55
C THR A 99 -0.33 1.13 -0.89
N VAL A 100 -1.58 0.66 -0.90
CA VAL A 100 -2.73 1.49 -1.27
C VAL A 100 -3.84 1.35 -0.25
N ILE A 101 -4.63 2.42 -0.13
CA ILE A 101 -5.91 2.36 0.57
C ILE A 101 -6.89 1.54 -0.27
N ALA A 102 -7.69 0.73 0.40
CA ALA A 102 -8.72 -0.10 -0.21
C ALA A 102 -10.10 0.24 0.40
N PRO A 103 -11.18 -0.25 -0.22
CA PRO A 103 -12.55 0.01 0.25
C PRO A 103 -12.74 -0.38 1.71
N LYS A 104 -13.68 0.29 2.38
CA LYS A 104 -14.04 0.03 3.78
C LYS A 104 -12.88 0.16 4.78
N GLY A 105 -11.80 0.86 4.40
CA GLY A 105 -10.65 1.12 5.28
C GLY A 105 -9.68 -0.04 5.42
N ALA A 106 -9.74 -1.02 4.51
CA ALA A 106 -8.68 -2.00 4.38
C ALA A 106 -7.44 -1.37 3.70
N MET A 107 -6.30 -2.04 3.84
CA MET A 107 -5.05 -1.68 3.18
C MET A 107 -4.63 -2.82 2.26
N TRP A 108 -4.24 -2.51 1.03
CA TRP A 108 -3.71 -3.49 0.10
C TRP A 108 -2.22 -3.27 -0.12
N MET A 109 -1.45 -4.36 -0.07
CA MET A 109 -0.03 -4.40 -0.44
C MET A 109 0.10 -5.17 -1.74
N LEU A 110 0.38 -4.47 -2.83
CA LEU A 110 0.46 -5.03 -4.17
C LEU A 110 1.92 -5.41 -4.48
N LEU A 111 2.20 -6.71 -4.55
CA LEU A 111 3.55 -7.25 -4.78
C LEU A 111 3.73 -7.75 -6.21
N SER A 112 4.86 -7.35 -6.80
CA SER A 112 5.29 -7.83 -8.11
C SER A 112 5.83 -9.26 -8.03
N ALA A 113 5.01 -10.26 -8.36
CA ALA A 113 5.36 -11.67 -8.23
C ALA A 113 6.71 -12.06 -8.89
N PRO A 114 7.07 -11.59 -10.09
CA PRO A 114 8.36 -11.90 -10.71
C PRO A 114 9.57 -11.41 -9.89
N LYS A 115 9.41 -10.30 -9.14
CA LYS A 115 10.47 -9.71 -8.32
C LYS A 115 10.59 -10.33 -6.92
N MET A 116 9.65 -11.21 -6.53
CA MET A 116 9.61 -11.86 -5.21
C MET A 116 10.32 -13.23 -5.18
N ARG A 117 11.09 -13.57 -6.22
CA ARG A 117 11.84 -14.84 -6.29
C ARG A 117 13.01 -14.89 -5.31
N ASP A 118 13.65 -13.76 -5.06
CA ASP A 118 14.72 -13.63 -4.07
C ASP A 118 14.10 -13.42 -2.67
N PRO A 119 14.35 -14.32 -1.69
CA PRO A 119 13.87 -14.17 -0.32
C PRO A 119 14.25 -12.85 0.34
N LYS A 120 15.47 -12.34 0.11
CA LYS A 120 15.92 -11.07 0.70
C LYS A 120 15.09 -9.92 0.18
N GLN A 121 14.88 -9.87 -1.13
CA GLN A 121 14.08 -8.83 -1.77
C GLN A 121 12.60 -8.90 -1.38
N LEU A 122 12.07 -10.12 -1.20
CA LEU A 122 10.71 -10.30 -0.69
C LEU A 122 10.57 -9.73 0.73
N ARG A 123 11.48 -10.06 1.64
CA ARG A 123 11.44 -9.53 3.02
C ARG A 123 11.54 -8.00 3.06
N LEU A 124 12.43 -7.41 2.26
CA LEU A 124 12.56 -5.94 2.15
C LEU A 124 11.30 -5.29 1.55
N SER A 125 10.67 -5.93 0.57
CA SER A 125 9.42 -5.44 -0.04
C SER A 125 8.25 -5.52 0.94
N LEU A 126 8.16 -6.60 1.71
CA LEU A 126 7.18 -6.71 2.80
C LEU A 126 7.42 -5.66 3.87
N LEU A 127 8.68 -5.43 4.26
CA LEU A 127 9.05 -4.46 5.28
C LEU A 127 8.61 -3.06 4.87
N ARG A 128 9.00 -2.64 3.66
CA ARG A 128 8.58 -1.35 3.11
C ARG A 128 7.06 -1.21 3.08
N GLY A 129 6.35 -2.24 2.60
CA GLY A 129 4.89 -2.19 2.53
C GLY A 129 4.23 -2.07 3.90
N PHE A 130 4.70 -2.80 4.92
CA PHE A 130 4.16 -2.67 6.28
C PHE A 130 4.49 -1.32 6.92
N VAL A 131 5.66 -0.73 6.66
CA VAL A 131 5.98 0.63 7.11
C VAL A 131 5.05 1.64 6.44
N GLU A 132 4.80 1.52 5.13
CA GLU A 132 3.84 2.38 4.42
C GLU A 132 2.40 2.19 4.94
N VAL A 133 2.01 0.96 5.34
CA VAL A 133 0.73 0.71 6.02
C VAL A 133 0.66 1.49 7.33
N ASP A 134 1.70 1.45 8.17
CA ASP A 134 1.73 2.23 9.42
C ASP A 134 1.55 3.72 9.15
N GLN A 135 2.29 4.27 8.18
CA GLN A 135 2.20 5.67 7.79
C GLN A 135 0.77 6.06 7.37
N LEU A 136 0.11 5.21 6.57
CA LEU A 136 -1.23 5.49 6.06
C LEU A 136 -2.35 5.38 7.10
N ILE A 137 -2.14 4.66 8.21
CA ILE A 137 -3.11 4.60 9.32
C ILE A 137 -2.92 5.73 10.34
N ARG A 138 -1.91 6.59 10.17
CA ARG A 138 -1.75 7.80 11.01
C ARG A 138 -2.91 8.77 10.76
N SER A 139 -3.24 9.54 11.78
CA SER A 139 -4.30 10.55 11.70
C SER A 139 -4.06 11.51 10.53
N GLY A 140 -5.04 11.68 9.65
CA GLY A 140 -4.97 12.57 8.50
C GLY A 140 -4.30 11.98 7.26
N ALA A 141 -3.50 10.91 7.37
CA ALA A 141 -2.74 10.36 6.25
C ALA A 141 -3.66 9.72 5.19
N ARG A 142 -4.70 9.02 5.63
CA ARG A 142 -5.71 8.43 4.75
C ARG A 142 -6.52 9.50 4.03
N GLU A 143 -6.97 10.53 4.74
CA GLU A 143 -7.74 11.65 4.20
C GLU A 143 -6.92 12.39 3.14
N ASN A 144 -5.64 12.63 3.44
CA ASN A 144 -4.67 13.20 2.51
C ASN A 144 -4.52 12.34 1.25
N ARG A 145 -4.40 11.01 1.39
CA ARG A 145 -4.34 10.09 0.25
C ARG A 145 -5.62 10.14 -0.60
N VAL A 146 -6.79 10.12 0.03
CA VAL A 146 -8.08 10.22 -0.67
C VAL A 146 -8.20 11.54 -1.43
N ALA A 147 -7.83 12.67 -0.78
CA ALA A 147 -7.85 13.98 -1.42
C ALA A 147 -6.90 14.04 -2.63
N TRP A 148 -5.71 13.43 -2.52
CA TRP A 148 -4.77 13.32 -3.63
C TRP A 148 -5.33 12.49 -4.78
N VAL A 149 -5.94 11.33 -4.49
CA VAL A 149 -6.57 10.48 -5.52
C VAL A 149 -7.66 11.24 -6.26
N ARG A 150 -8.54 11.94 -5.54
CA ARG A 150 -9.62 12.74 -6.16
C ARG A 150 -9.09 13.90 -6.99
N HIS A 151 -7.98 14.51 -6.58
CA HIS A 151 -7.31 15.56 -7.33
C HIS A 151 -6.74 15.02 -8.64
N GLU A 152 -5.95 13.94 -8.57
CA GLU A 152 -5.31 13.32 -9.74
C GLU A 152 -6.34 12.78 -10.73
N MET A 153 -7.46 12.24 -10.24
CA MET A 153 -8.57 11.76 -11.09
C MET A 153 -9.53 12.89 -11.52
N ASN A 154 -9.23 14.15 -11.22
CA ASN A 154 -10.00 15.33 -11.59
C ASN A 154 -11.50 15.29 -11.16
N VAL A 155 -11.81 14.61 -10.06
CA VAL A 155 -13.18 14.54 -9.49
C VAL A 155 -13.41 15.62 -8.45
N ALA A 156 -12.38 15.95 -7.67
CA ALA A 156 -12.39 17.08 -6.74
C ALA A 156 -11.02 17.76 -6.80
N PRO A 157 -10.77 18.57 -7.86
CA PRO A 157 -9.47 19.18 -8.06
C PRO A 157 -9.16 20.18 -6.93
N LEU A 158 -7.97 20.05 -6.37
CA LEU A 158 -7.44 20.99 -5.38
C LEU A 158 -6.88 22.24 -6.06
N SER A 159 -6.90 23.37 -5.36
CA SER A 159 -6.14 24.55 -5.81
C SER A 159 -4.65 24.21 -5.89
N LYS A 160 -3.90 24.90 -6.76
CA LYS A 160 -2.44 24.71 -6.92
C LYS A 160 -1.68 24.73 -5.58
N ARG A 161 -2.07 25.64 -4.67
CA ARG A 161 -1.46 25.74 -3.33
C ARG A 161 -1.74 24.50 -2.48
N GLN A 162 -2.98 24.01 -2.47
CA GLN A 162 -3.37 22.81 -1.72
C GLN A 162 -2.70 21.55 -2.31
N ALA A 163 -2.70 21.41 -3.64
CA ALA A 163 -2.05 20.31 -4.33
C ALA A 163 -0.54 20.25 -4.02
N ASN A 164 0.15 21.40 -4.08
CA ASN A 164 1.57 21.46 -3.75
C ASN A 164 1.87 21.11 -2.29
N LYS A 165 1.05 21.61 -1.35
CA LYS A 165 1.18 21.28 0.08
C LYS A 165 1.00 19.77 0.30
N LEU A 166 -0.04 19.19 -0.29
CA LEU A 166 -0.36 17.78 -0.16
C LEU A 166 0.72 16.89 -0.79
N LYS A 167 1.22 17.26 -1.96
CA LYS A 167 2.33 16.57 -2.63
C LYS A 167 3.60 16.61 -1.79
N ALA A 168 3.94 17.76 -1.20
CA ALA A 168 5.10 17.88 -0.32
C ALA A 168 4.97 16.97 0.91
N GLN A 169 3.77 16.90 1.51
CA GLN A 169 3.50 15.98 2.63
C GLN A 169 3.69 14.51 2.22
N ILE A 170 3.10 14.09 1.10
CA ILE A 170 3.22 12.71 0.61
C ILE A 170 4.68 12.34 0.34
N LEU A 171 5.48 13.27 -0.19
CA LEU A 171 6.91 13.05 -0.40
C LEU A 171 7.68 12.94 0.93
N ALA A 172 7.34 13.76 1.92
CA ALA A 172 7.93 13.68 3.26
C ALA A 172 7.60 12.35 3.94
N ASP A 173 6.35 11.91 3.89
CA ASP A 173 5.91 10.62 4.43
C ASP A 173 6.65 9.46 3.75
N GLY A 174 6.85 9.55 2.43
CA GLY A 174 7.62 8.58 1.65
C GLY A 174 9.10 8.54 2.03
N ALA A 175 9.72 9.70 2.27
CA ALA A 175 11.10 9.78 2.72
C ALA A 175 11.28 9.24 4.15
N GLU A 176 10.32 9.50 5.04
CA GLU A 176 10.27 8.91 6.38
C GLU A 176 10.17 7.39 6.30
N ALA A 177 9.25 6.87 5.48
CA ALA A 177 9.07 5.43 5.28
C ALA A 177 10.35 4.75 4.77
N GLU A 178 11.06 5.37 3.82
CA GLU A 178 12.33 4.85 3.29
C GLU A 178 13.44 4.83 4.35
N ARG A 179 13.55 5.89 5.16
CA ARG A 179 14.48 5.93 6.31
C ARG A 179 14.21 4.80 7.30
N ILE A 180 12.96 4.65 7.73
CA ILE A 180 12.56 3.62 8.70
C ILE A 180 12.77 2.22 8.12
N THR A 181 12.43 2.02 6.85
CA THR A 181 12.69 0.76 6.14
C THR A 181 14.18 0.43 6.14
N THR A 182 15.05 1.42 5.86
CA THR A 182 16.51 1.23 5.87
C THR A 182 17.04 0.86 7.26
N ASP A 183 16.53 1.49 8.31
CA ASP A 183 16.93 1.20 9.70
C ASP A 183 16.48 -0.19 10.15
N LEU A 184 15.25 -0.57 9.81
CA LEU A 184 14.69 -1.89 10.12
C LEU A 184 15.29 -3.02 9.28
N ALA A 185 15.69 -2.73 8.03
CA ALA A 185 16.33 -3.70 7.14
C ALA A 185 17.64 -4.24 7.71
N ARG A 186 18.32 -3.49 8.59
CA ARG A 186 19.53 -3.94 9.31
C ARG A 186 19.25 -5.01 10.36
N ARG A 187 17.97 -5.25 10.69
CA ARG A 187 17.50 -6.23 11.69
C ARG A 187 16.92 -7.50 11.05
N LEU A 188 16.91 -7.60 9.72
CA LEU A 188 16.38 -8.71 8.91
C LEU A 188 17.48 -9.65 8.41
#